data_AF-A0A2A4VK66-F1
#
_entry.id   AF-A0A2A4VK66-F1
#
_cell.length_a   1.000
_cell.length_b   1.000
_cell.length_c   1.000
_cell.angle_alpha   90.00
_cell.angle_beta   90.00
_cell.angle_gamma   90.00
#
_symmetry.space_group_name_H-M   'P 1'
#
loop_
_entity.id
_entity.type
_entity.pdbx_description
1 polymer ?
#
loop_
_entity_poly.entity_id
_entity_poly.type
_entity_poly.pdbx_seq_one_letter_code
_entity_poly.pdbx_strand_id
1 'polypeptide(L)'
;MTPEEKITELEAALEEATAKVLYVKAEGENIRRRSFEDVDKARKFALEKFSNELLAVKDSLDGALSVENATLESYKDGVELTAKQLLSVFEKFNIAEVSPVDEKFDPNKHQAISTIESEGEPNTVLSVLQKGYTLNDRVLRPALVVVSKAK
;
A
#
# COMPACT_ATOMS: atom_id res chain seq x y z
N MET A 1 13.57 -63.14 20.04
CA MET A 1 12.47 -62.35 20.60
C MET A 1 11.25 -63.23 20.73
N THR A 2 10.71 -63.35 21.93
CA THR A 2 9.42 -63.97 22.15
C THR A 2 8.30 -63.05 21.62
N PRO A 3 7.10 -63.59 21.35
CA PRO A 3 5.94 -62.78 20.98
C PRO A 3 5.64 -61.68 22.02
N GLU A 4 5.84 -61.97 23.30
CA GLU A 4 5.63 -61.02 24.40
C GLU A 4 6.62 -59.86 24.35
N GLU A 5 7.92 -60.13 24.16
CA GLU A 5 8.95 -59.09 24.00
C GLU A 5 8.64 -58.15 22.82
N LYS A 6 8.06 -58.70 21.74
CA LYS A 6 7.71 -57.90 20.54
C LYS A 6 6.47 -57.04 20.75
N ILE A 7 5.50 -57.51 21.54
CA ILE A 7 4.33 -56.71 21.91
C ILE A 7 4.78 -55.52 22.77
N THR A 8 5.62 -55.75 23.78
CA THR A 8 6.11 -54.67 24.64
C THR A 8 6.94 -53.63 23.88
N GLU A 9 7.78 -54.05 22.93
CA GLU A 9 8.53 -53.12 22.08
C GLU A 9 7.61 -52.25 21.21
N LEU A 10 6.58 -52.86 20.60
CA LEU A 10 5.62 -52.14 19.77
C LEU A 10 4.73 -51.19 20.58
N GLU A 11 4.35 -51.56 21.80
CA GLU A 11 3.60 -50.70 22.73
C GLU A 11 4.44 -49.47 23.11
N ALA A 12 5.71 -49.65 23.45
CA ALA A 12 6.63 -48.55 23.75
C ALA A 12 6.84 -47.62 22.53
N ALA A 13 7.02 -48.19 21.34
CA ALA A 13 7.15 -47.41 20.11
C ALA A 13 5.86 -46.64 19.76
N LEU A 14 4.69 -47.24 20.02
CA LEU A 14 3.40 -46.59 19.84
C LEU A 14 3.20 -45.44 20.83
N GLU A 15 3.60 -45.61 22.08
CA GLU A 15 3.54 -44.56 23.11
C GLU A 15 4.46 -43.39 22.73
N GLU A 16 5.69 -43.66 22.30
CA GLU A 16 6.63 -42.65 21.82
C GLU A 16 6.08 -41.90 20.61
N ALA A 17 5.53 -42.62 19.62
CA ALA A 17 4.92 -42.01 18.43
C ALA A 17 3.69 -41.15 18.79
N THR A 18 2.84 -41.62 19.71
CA THR A 18 1.66 -40.90 20.18
C THR A 18 2.06 -39.63 20.91
N ALA A 19 3.08 -39.69 21.77
CA ALA A 19 3.63 -38.52 22.44
C ALA A 19 4.17 -37.49 21.44
N LYS A 20 4.91 -37.93 20.41
CA LYS A 20 5.38 -37.06 19.32
C LYS A 20 4.24 -36.42 18.55
N VAL A 21 3.19 -37.17 18.22
CA VAL A 21 2.00 -36.64 17.52
C VAL A 21 1.29 -35.58 18.35
N LEU A 22 1.08 -35.84 19.65
CA LEU A 22 0.45 -34.86 20.55
C LEU A 22 1.29 -33.60 20.71
N TYR A 23 2.62 -33.75 20.82
CA TYR A 23 3.55 -32.63 20.87
C TYR A 23 3.49 -31.76 19.61
N VAL A 24 3.60 -32.37 18.43
CA VAL A 24 3.53 -31.65 17.15
C VAL A 24 2.17 -30.97 16.97
N LYS A 25 1.08 -31.61 17.40
CA LYS A 25 -0.26 -31.00 17.37
C LYS A 25 -0.32 -29.75 18.26
N ALA A 26 0.22 -29.83 19.48
CA ALA A 26 0.27 -28.71 20.40
C ALA A 26 1.16 -27.56 19.88
N GLU A 27 2.32 -27.87 19.27
CA GLU A 27 3.13 -26.87 18.57
C GLU A 27 2.36 -26.20 17.43
N GLY A 28 1.63 -26.98 16.62
CA GLY A 28 0.80 -26.46 15.54
C GLY A 28 -0.29 -25.49 16.03
N GLU A 29 -0.97 -25.81 17.13
CA GLU A 29 -1.96 -24.92 17.75
C GLU A 29 -1.31 -23.64 18.31
N ASN A 30 -0.15 -23.75 18.95
CA ASN A 30 0.61 -22.60 19.46
C ASN A 30 1.09 -21.67 18.34
N ILE A 31 1.62 -22.23 17.25
CA ILE A 31 2.03 -21.47 16.07
C ILE A 31 0.81 -20.78 15.47
N ARG A 32 -0.31 -21.49 15.28
CA ARG A 32 -1.54 -20.93 14.73
C ARG A 32 -2.05 -19.75 15.56
N ARG A 33 -2.10 -19.89 16.90
CA ARG A 33 -2.49 -18.79 17.80
C ARG A 33 -1.55 -17.60 17.66
N ARG A 34 -0.24 -17.82 17.68
CA ARG A 34 0.76 -16.75 17.53
C ARG A 34 0.66 -16.05 16.17
N SER A 35 0.48 -16.81 15.08
CA SER A 35 0.29 -16.24 13.75
C SER A 35 -0.95 -15.35 13.67
N PHE A 36 -2.06 -15.72 14.34
CA PHE A 36 -3.23 -14.84 14.41
C PHE A 36 -2.94 -13.55 15.17
N GLU A 37 -2.23 -13.63 16.29
CA GLU A 37 -1.82 -12.45 17.07
C GLU A 37 -0.88 -11.53 16.27
N ASP A 38 0.06 -12.11 15.52
CA ASP A 38 1.00 -11.34 14.69
C ASP A 38 0.30 -10.67 13.50
N VAL A 39 -0.65 -11.35 12.85
CA VAL A 39 -1.48 -10.76 11.78
C VAL A 39 -2.36 -9.63 12.32
N ASP A 40 -2.97 -9.82 13.49
CA ASP A 40 -3.80 -8.77 14.12
C ASP A 40 -2.95 -7.54 14.48
N LYS A 41 -1.77 -7.74 15.08
CA LYS A 41 -0.81 -6.66 15.35
C LYS A 41 -0.37 -5.96 14.07
N ALA A 42 0.04 -6.72 13.04
CA ALA A 42 0.47 -6.15 11.77
C ALA A 42 -0.64 -5.31 11.12
N ARG A 43 -1.91 -5.73 11.23
CA ARG A 43 -3.06 -4.94 10.75
C ARG A 43 -3.28 -3.68 11.58
N LYS A 44 -3.27 -3.78 12.91
CA LYS A 44 -3.49 -2.65 13.83
C LYS A 44 -2.45 -1.55 13.66
N PHE A 45 -1.19 -1.93 13.44
CA PHE A 45 -0.07 -0.99 13.31
C PHE A 45 0.41 -0.80 11.88
N ALA A 46 -0.35 -1.27 10.87
CA ALA A 46 0.03 -1.21 9.45
C ALA A 46 0.34 0.22 8.99
N LEU A 47 -0.41 1.20 9.50
CA LEU A 47 -0.30 2.61 9.13
C LEU A 47 0.57 3.43 10.07
N GLU A 48 1.11 2.85 11.15
CA GLU A 48 1.81 3.61 12.20
C GLU A 48 2.95 4.47 11.63
N LYS A 49 3.83 3.85 10.84
CA LYS A 49 4.95 4.56 10.20
C LYS A 49 4.48 5.65 9.23
N PHE A 50 3.47 5.36 8.42
CA PHE A 50 2.93 6.30 7.44
C PHE A 50 2.26 7.50 8.13
N SER A 51 1.42 7.23 9.12
CA SER A 51 0.74 8.24 9.92
C SER A 51 1.73 9.17 10.63
N ASN A 52 2.82 8.62 11.18
CA ASN A 52 3.85 9.43 11.84
C ASN A 52 4.54 10.41 10.88
N GLU A 53 4.76 10.01 9.62
CA GLU A 53 5.39 10.87 8.62
C GLU A 53 4.43 11.95 8.10
N LEU A 54 3.12 11.66 8.07
CA LEU A 54 2.09 12.67 7.77
C LEU A 54 1.94 13.74 8.86
N LEU A 55 2.35 13.48 10.11
CA LEU A 55 2.32 14.49 11.17
C LEU A 55 3.19 15.70 10.79
N ALA A 56 4.35 15.48 10.18
CA ALA A 56 5.20 16.57 9.73
C ALA A 56 4.53 17.44 8.66
N VAL A 57 3.69 16.87 7.79
CA VAL A 57 2.89 17.63 6.81
C VAL A 57 1.81 18.44 7.53
N LYS A 58 1.17 17.85 8.54
CA LYS A 58 0.17 18.54 9.38
C LYS A 58 0.79 19.72 10.13
N ASP A 59 1.98 19.55 10.68
CA ASP A 59 2.70 20.60 11.40
C ASP A 59 3.03 21.77 10.47
N SER A 60 3.44 21.49 9.22
CA SER A 60 3.68 22.54 8.21
C SER A 60 2.41 23.32 7.85
N LEU A 61 1.27 22.62 7.73
CA LEU A 61 -0.03 23.27 7.52
C LEU A 61 -0.43 24.16 8.71
N ASP A 62 -0.25 23.68 9.95
CA ASP A 62 -0.53 24.48 11.15
C ASP A 62 0.37 25.70 11.25
N GLY A 63 1.66 25.54 10.92
CA GLY A 63 2.61 26.63 10.83
C GLY A 63 2.15 27.70 9.85
N ALA A 64 1.69 27.30 8.66
CA ALA A 64 1.17 28.23 7.66
C ALA A 64 -0.08 28.99 8.13
N LEU A 65 -0.99 28.32 8.86
CA LEU A 65 -2.20 28.95 9.40
C LEU A 65 -1.93 29.91 10.55
N SER A 66 -0.80 29.77 11.24
CA SER A 66 -0.43 30.60 12.38
C SER A 66 0.20 31.95 11.98
N VAL A 67 0.46 32.17 10.69
CA VAL A 67 1.06 33.41 10.19
C VAL A 67 -0.01 34.49 10.01
N GLU A 68 0.02 35.52 10.86
CA GLU A 68 -1.01 36.58 10.87
C GLU A 68 -0.88 37.60 9.70
N ASN A 69 0.34 37.87 9.23
CA ASN A 69 0.62 38.89 8.22
C ASN A 69 1.32 38.30 6.97
N ALA A 70 0.79 37.20 6.45
CA ALA A 70 1.34 36.57 5.24
C ALA A 70 0.84 37.25 3.97
N THR A 71 1.74 37.39 2.99
CA THR A 71 1.39 37.79 1.63
C THR A 71 0.88 36.59 0.85
N LEU A 72 0.12 36.83 -0.23
CA LEU A 72 -0.32 35.76 -1.14
C LEU A 72 0.87 34.93 -1.67
N GLU A 73 1.99 35.59 -1.95
CA GLU A 73 3.22 34.94 -2.40
C GLU A 73 3.79 34.01 -1.33
N SER A 74 3.93 34.48 -0.08
CA SER A 74 4.41 33.64 1.02
C SER A 74 3.50 32.44 1.32
N TYR A 75 2.18 32.60 1.16
CA TYR A 75 1.24 31.48 1.29
C TYR A 75 1.41 30.47 0.17
N LYS A 76 1.55 30.93 -1.08
CA LYS A 76 1.73 30.05 -2.23
C LYS A 76 3.01 29.22 -2.08
N ASP A 77 4.11 29.84 -1.67
CA ASP A 77 5.39 29.17 -1.46
C ASP A 77 5.31 28.16 -0.31
N GLY A 78 4.67 28.52 0.80
CA GLY A 78 4.46 27.60 1.92
C GLY A 78 3.60 26.39 1.56
N VAL A 79 2.54 26.59 0.77
CA VAL A 79 1.69 25.50 0.26
C VAL A 79 2.47 24.63 -0.71
N GLU A 80 3.28 25.21 -1.60
CA GLU A 80 4.12 24.43 -2.52
C GLU A 80 5.15 23.57 -1.78
N LEU A 81 5.78 24.12 -0.74
CA LEU A 81 6.72 23.39 0.10
C LEU A 81 6.03 22.23 0.84
N THR A 82 4.84 22.48 1.39
CA THR A 82 4.04 21.45 2.06
C THR A 82 3.60 20.36 1.08
N ALA A 83 3.23 20.72 -0.15
CA ALA A 83 2.88 19.76 -1.20
C ALA A 83 4.08 18.89 -1.61
N LYS A 84 5.28 19.48 -1.72
CA LYS A 84 6.53 18.73 -1.97
C LYS A 84 6.84 17.77 -0.83
N GLN A 85 6.66 18.20 0.42
CA GLN A 85 6.85 17.34 1.58
C GLN A 85 5.88 16.15 1.58
N LEU A 86 4.61 16.37 1.23
CA LEU A 86 3.64 15.29 1.09
C LEU A 86 4.04 14.29 -0.01
N LEU A 87 4.53 14.78 -1.15
CA LEU A 87 5.03 13.91 -2.23
C LEU A 87 6.22 13.07 -1.77
N SER A 88 7.17 13.66 -1.04
CA SER A 88 8.31 12.91 -0.46
C SER A 88 7.84 11.81 0.50
N VAL A 89 6.80 12.07 1.30
CA VAL A 89 6.18 11.03 2.14
C VAL A 89 5.56 9.95 1.27
N PHE A 90 4.82 10.30 0.22
CA PHE A 90 4.23 9.31 -0.69
C PHE A 90 5.29 8.41 -1.32
N GLU A 91 6.37 8.96 -1.86
CA GLU A 91 7.48 8.21 -2.45
C GLU A 91 8.11 7.24 -1.43
N LYS A 92 8.34 7.69 -0.19
CA LYS A 92 8.91 6.87 0.89
C LYS A 92 8.06 5.63 1.22
N PHE A 93 6.74 5.70 1.00
CA PHE A 93 5.81 4.60 1.23
C PHE A 93 5.32 3.93 -0.07
N ASN A 94 6.08 4.09 -1.16
CA ASN A 94 5.78 3.51 -2.48
C ASN A 94 4.40 3.92 -3.03
N ILE A 95 3.94 5.12 -2.68
CA ILE A 95 2.80 5.77 -3.31
C ILE A 95 3.36 6.62 -4.46
N ALA A 96 3.13 6.18 -5.70
CA ALA A 96 3.55 6.91 -6.88
C ALA A 96 2.39 7.72 -7.46
N GLU A 97 2.67 8.95 -7.87
CA GLU A 97 1.72 9.80 -8.60
C GLU A 97 1.65 9.39 -10.07
N VAL A 98 0.43 9.35 -10.61
CA VAL A 98 0.15 9.02 -12.01
C VAL A 98 -0.42 10.24 -12.70
N SER A 99 0.39 10.90 -13.53
CA SER A 99 0.01 12.09 -14.30
C SER A 99 0.48 11.96 -15.76
N PRO A 100 -0.18 11.10 -16.54
CA PRO A 100 0.31 10.58 -17.83
C PRO A 100 0.11 11.55 -19.00
N VAL A 101 0.41 12.85 -18.85
CA VAL A 101 0.26 13.81 -19.96
C VAL A 101 1.22 13.41 -21.09
N ASP A 102 0.73 13.42 -22.33
CA ASP A 102 1.45 13.01 -23.55
C ASP A 102 1.82 11.51 -23.60
N GLU A 103 1.31 10.69 -22.68
CA GLU A 103 1.49 9.24 -22.68
C GLU A 103 0.29 8.50 -23.31
N LYS A 104 0.50 7.23 -23.68
CA LYS A 104 -0.59 6.37 -24.14
C LYS A 104 -1.59 6.09 -23.02
N PHE A 105 -2.87 6.10 -23.38
CA PHE A 105 -3.93 5.74 -22.46
C PHE A 105 -3.82 4.26 -22.04
N ASP A 106 -3.64 4.01 -20.74
CA ASP A 106 -3.69 2.69 -20.12
C ASP A 106 -4.98 2.56 -19.28
N PRO A 107 -5.96 1.73 -19.69
CA PRO A 107 -7.20 1.52 -18.94
C PRO A 107 -7.00 0.97 -17.52
N ASN A 108 -5.85 0.34 -17.24
CA ASN A 108 -5.57 -0.18 -15.91
C ASN A 108 -5.26 0.93 -14.91
N LYS A 109 -4.70 2.06 -15.38
CA LYS A 109 -4.22 3.16 -14.53
C LYS A 109 -5.00 4.46 -14.74
N HIS A 110 -5.68 4.61 -15.87
CA HIS A 110 -6.31 5.85 -16.30
C HIS A 110 -7.81 5.62 -16.52
N GLN A 111 -8.61 6.65 -16.22
CA GLN A 111 -10.03 6.70 -16.51
C GLN A 111 -10.29 7.88 -17.45
N ALA A 112 -10.61 7.56 -18.71
CA ALA A 112 -10.96 8.57 -19.71
C ALA A 112 -12.36 9.12 -19.42
N ILE A 113 -12.48 10.42 -19.18
CA ILE A 113 -13.77 11.07 -18.92
C ILE A 113 -14.31 11.83 -20.14
N SER A 114 -13.44 12.13 -21.10
CA SER A 114 -13.80 12.76 -22.36
C SER A 114 -12.77 12.42 -23.43
N THR A 115 -13.18 12.53 -24.69
CA THR A 115 -12.31 12.42 -25.86
C THR A 115 -12.40 13.66 -26.72
N ILE A 116 -11.27 14.19 -27.16
CA ILE A 116 -11.22 15.38 -28.03
C ILE A 116 -10.53 15.01 -29.35
N GLU A 117 -11.08 15.50 -30.46
CA GLU A 117 -10.43 15.41 -31.77
C GLU A 117 -9.12 16.18 -31.74
N SER A 118 -8.02 15.50 -32.09
CA SER A 118 -6.67 16.05 -32.08
C SER A 118 -5.93 15.61 -33.33
N GLU A 119 -5.03 16.47 -33.81
CA GLU A 119 -4.12 16.14 -34.93
C GLU A 119 -2.98 15.20 -34.49
N GLY A 120 -2.83 14.97 -33.18
CA GLY A 120 -1.84 14.05 -32.63
C GLY A 120 -2.24 12.57 -32.69
N GLU A 121 -1.37 11.71 -32.14
CA GLU A 121 -1.64 10.28 -32.14
C GLU A 121 -2.92 9.94 -31.37
N PRO A 122 -3.78 9.05 -31.88
CA PRO A 122 -4.98 8.61 -31.18
C PRO A 122 -4.65 7.81 -29.92
N ASN A 123 -5.59 7.78 -28.97
CA ASN A 123 -5.47 7.11 -27.68
C ASN A 123 -4.30 7.61 -26.82
N THR A 124 -3.99 8.90 -26.91
CA THR A 124 -2.96 9.58 -26.13
C THR A 124 -3.62 10.53 -25.14
N VAL A 125 -3.12 10.58 -23.91
CA VAL A 125 -3.66 11.48 -22.89
C VAL A 125 -3.24 12.92 -23.21
N LEU A 126 -4.22 13.78 -23.42
CA LEU A 126 -4.02 15.20 -23.72
C LEU A 126 -3.92 16.05 -22.46
N SER A 127 -4.69 15.69 -21.43
CA SER A 127 -4.66 16.38 -20.15
C SER A 127 -5.11 15.48 -19.01
N VAL A 128 -4.61 15.78 -17.82
CA VAL A 128 -4.96 15.10 -16.57
C VAL A 128 -5.80 16.08 -15.75
N LEU A 129 -7.07 15.75 -15.56
CA LEU A 129 -8.01 16.55 -14.78
C LEU A 129 -7.90 16.24 -13.29
N GLN A 130 -7.54 15.00 -12.97
CA GLN A 130 -7.24 14.57 -11.61
C GLN A 130 -6.11 13.55 -11.65
N LYS A 131 -5.04 13.81 -10.91
CA LYS A 131 -3.90 12.91 -10.79
C LYS A 131 -4.32 11.57 -10.19
N GLY A 132 -3.78 10.48 -10.72
CA GLY A 132 -3.92 9.14 -10.16
C GLY A 132 -2.84 8.84 -9.13
N TYR A 133 -3.00 7.75 -8.39
CA TYR A 133 -2.01 7.25 -7.43
C TYR A 133 -1.99 5.72 -7.40
N THR A 134 -0.80 5.14 -7.28
CA THR A 134 -0.58 3.69 -7.10
C THR A 134 0.20 3.43 -5.82
N LEU A 135 -0.12 2.35 -5.10
CA LEU A 135 0.60 1.86 -3.93
C LEU A 135 1.21 0.49 -4.24
N ASN A 136 2.53 0.37 -4.28
CA ASN A 136 3.23 -0.86 -4.68
C ASN A 136 2.61 -1.45 -5.98
N ASP A 137 2.51 -0.62 -7.01
CA ASP A 137 1.90 -0.93 -8.32
C ASP A 137 0.38 -1.17 -8.34
N ARG A 138 -0.27 -1.30 -7.18
CA ARG A 138 -1.73 -1.38 -7.09
C ARG A 138 -2.35 0.01 -7.22
N VAL A 139 -3.25 0.19 -8.17
CA VAL A 139 -3.98 1.46 -8.34
C VAL A 139 -4.85 1.73 -7.12
N LEU A 140 -4.58 2.84 -6.43
CA LEU A 140 -5.43 3.40 -5.37
C LEU A 140 -6.52 4.27 -5.96
N ARG A 141 -6.15 5.09 -6.94
CA ARG A 141 -7.04 5.99 -7.66
C ARG A 141 -6.54 6.13 -9.09
N PRO A 142 -7.37 5.89 -10.12
CA PRO A 142 -6.96 6.12 -11.49
C PRO A 142 -6.80 7.62 -11.77
N ALA A 143 -5.95 7.96 -12.73
CA ALA A 143 -5.88 9.33 -13.23
C ALA A 143 -7.11 9.62 -14.10
N LEU A 144 -7.84 10.71 -13.81
CA LEU A 144 -8.91 11.16 -14.70
C LEU A 144 -8.31 11.95 -15.84
N VAL A 145 -8.52 11.47 -17.07
CA VAL A 145 -7.82 11.98 -18.25
C VAL A 145 -8.77 12.32 -19.37
N VAL A 146 -8.32 13.24 -20.22
CA VAL A 146 -8.91 13.50 -21.54
C VAL A 146 -8.02 12.86 -22.58
N VAL A 147 -8.60 12.09 -23.50
CA VAL A 147 -7.83 11.29 -24.48
C VAL A 147 -8.07 11.82 -25.89
N SER A 148 -7.05 11.75 -26.74
CA SER A 148 -7.17 12.07 -28.15
C SER A 148 -8.01 11.03 -28.90
N LYS A 149 -8.89 11.51 -29.77
CA LYS A 149 -9.55 10.72 -30.79
C LYS A 149 -9.00 11.14 -32.16
N ALA A 150 -8.77 10.16 -33.03
CA ALA A 150 -8.44 10.44 -34.43
C ALA A 150 -9.57 11.27 -35.06
N LYS A 151 -9.18 12.29 -35.82
CA LYS A 151 -10.07 13.15 -36.59
C LYS A 151 -10.70 12.40 -37.76
#